data_AF-A0AAU5LXA4-F1
#
_entry.id   AF-A0AAU5LXA4-F1
#
_cell.length_a   1.000
_cell.length_b   1.000
_cell.length_c   1.000
_cell.angle_alpha   90.00
_cell.angle_beta   90.00
_cell.angle_gamma   90.00
#
_symmetry.space_group_name_H-M   'P 1'
#
loop_
_entity.id
_entity.type
_entity.pdbx_description
1 polymer ?
#
loop_
_entity_poly.entity_id
_entity_poly.type
_entity_poly.pdbx_seq_one_letter_code
_entity_poly.pdbx_strand_id
1 'polypeptide(L)'
;MEYFVYGRDLPGTAELKAKLTEEHWAFMDGYGEQLIARGPTLTGQDDDAESTGSMHIVGLPDVEAARAFAFEEPYYKGGVFESVQLYRFHNTLGRTMWDFTDAVDNYGRYLLLTLDESTPAPTPSKHLIVYGDLLAIDTDVRLGRAVLAEAPDRETAATLLPAGANTPTEVHHWSFGGRR
;
A
#
# COMPACT_ATOMS: atom_id res chain seq x y z
N MET A 1 -14.09 9.85 1.35
CA MET A 1 -14.00 8.45 0.88
C MET A 1 -12.55 8.01 1.02
N GLU A 2 -12.29 6.71 1.12
CA GLU A 2 -10.90 6.21 1.24
C GLU A 2 -10.43 5.73 -0.13
N TYR A 3 -9.13 5.89 -0.40
CA TYR A 3 -8.51 5.51 -1.67
C TYR A 3 -7.22 4.76 -1.40
N PHE A 4 -7.00 3.71 -2.18
CA PHE A 4 -5.74 2.97 -2.23
C PHE A 4 -4.95 3.44 -3.46
N VAL A 5 -3.72 3.86 -3.24
CA VAL A 5 -2.80 4.31 -4.29
C VAL A 5 -1.49 3.55 -4.17
N TYR A 6 -1.07 2.89 -5.23
CA TYR A 6 0.20 2.16 -5.27
C TYR A 6 0.96 2.48 -6.56
N GLY A 7 2.02 3.27 -6.42
CA GLY A 7 3.01 3.52 -7.46
C GLY A 7 4.10 2.46 -7.43
N ARG A 8 4.29 1.74 -8.53
CA ARG A 8 5.42 0.80 -8.68
C ARG A 8 6.58 1.52 -9.33
N ASP A 9 7.76 1.41 -8.73
CA ASP A 9 8.96 2.10 -9.21
C ASP A 9 9.41 1.53 -10.57
N LEU A 10 9.84 2.42 -11.46
CA LEU A 10 10.50 2.07 -12.71
C LEU A 10 11.93 1.60 -12.42
N PRO A 11 12.35 0.42 -12.89
CA PRO A 11 13.71 -0.06 -12.69
C PRO A 11 14.77 0.94 -13.17
N GLY A 12 15.84 1.11 -12.39
CA GLY A 12 16.94 2.04 -12.72
C GLY A 12 16.70 3.50 -12.35
N THR A 13 15.61 3.83 -11.64
CA THR A 13 15.31 5.21 -11.19
C THR A 13 15.70 5.52 -9.73
N ALA A 14 16.44 4.64 -9.05
CA ALA A 14 16.78 4.79 -7.63
C ALA A 14 17.45 6.14 -7.29
N GLU A 15 18.42 6.59 -8.08
CA GLU A 15 19.07 7.89 -7.87
C GLU A 15 18.13 9.08 -8.08
N LEU A 16 17.20 8.97 -9.03
CA LEU A 16 16.19 9.98 -9.27
C LEU A 16 15.18 10.05 -8.12
N LYS A 17 14.73 8.88 -7.64
CA LYS A 17 13.87 8.74 -6.48
C LYS A 17 14.51 9.39 -5.25
N ALA A 18 15.79 9.13 -5.00
CA ALA A 18 16.52 9.75 -3.90
C ALA A 18 16.53 11.30 -3.99
N LYS A 19 16.71 11.87 -5.19
CA LYS A 19 16.67 13.32 -5.41
C LYS A 19 15.28 13.93 -5.14
N LEU A 20 14.22 13.20 -5.44
CA LEU A 20 12.82 13.65 -5.29
C LEU A 20 12.22 13.32 -3.92
N THR A 21 12.95 12.58 -3.07
CA THR A 21 12.41 12.05 -1.81
C THR A 21 11.92 13.14 -0.87
N GLU A 22 12.67 14.24 -0.73
CA GLU A 22 12.27 15.34 0.14
C GLU A 22 10.99 16.04 -0.36
N GLU A 23 10.88 16.27 -1.68
CA GLU A 23 9.68 16.83 -2.29
C GLU A 23 8.48 15.89 -2.10
N HIS A 24 8.69 14.58 -2.30
CA HIS A 24 7.66 13.57 -2.06
C HIS A 24 7.18 13.59 -0.61
N TRP A 25 8.10 13.67 0.36
CA TRP A 25 7.72 13.79 1.76
C TRP A 25 6.94 15.07 2.06
N ALA A 26 7.42 16.22 1.56
CA ALA A 26 6.73 17.50 1.73
C ALA A 26 5.31 17.48 1.13
N PHE A 27 5.13 16.81 -0.01
CA PHE A 27 3.80 16.58 -0.59
C PHE A 27 2.93 15.73 0.35
N MET A 28 3.46 14.62 0.87
CA MET A 28 2.73 13.72 1.76
C MET A 28 2.36 14.34 3.10
N ASP A 29 3.13 15.29 3.62
CA ASP A 29 2.79 16.00 4.86
C ASP A 29 1.50 16.83 4.72
N GLY A 30 1.19 17.30 3.50
CA GLY A 30 -0.07 17.97 3.20
C GLY A 30 -1.30 17.09 3.39
N TYR A 31 -1.10 15.77 3.51
CA TYR A 31 -2.15 14.77 3.72
C TYR A 31 -2.03 14.05 5.07
N GLY A 32 -1.21 14.55 6.00
CA GLY A 32 -0.88 13.86 7.26
C GLY A 32 -2.09 13.40 8.07
N GLU A 33 -3.12 14.24 8.18
CA GLU A 33 -4.36 13.92 8.92
C GLU A 33 -5.29 12.97 8.16
N GLN A 34 -5.14 12.88 6.83
CA GLN A 34 -5.99 12.10 5.94
C GLN A 34 -5.43 10.70 5.67
N LEU A 35 -4.12 10.53 5.84
CA LEU A 35 -3.47 9.25 5.63
C LEU A 35 -3.99 8.22 6.64
N ILE A 36 -4.24 7.01 6.15
CA ILE A 36 -4.63 5.83 6.92
C ILE A 36 -3.44 4.88 7.00
N ALA A 37 -2.71 4.71 5.90
CA ALA A 37 -1.46 3.98 5.84
C ALA A 37 -0.55 4.56 4.76
N ARG A 38 0.76 4.45 4.94
CA ARG A 38 1.76 4.83 3.93
C ARG A 38 3.02 4.01 4.09
N GLY A 39 3.72 3.76 2.99
CA GLY A 39 5.10 3.29 3.04
C GLY A 39 5.61 2.65 1.76
N PRO A 40 6.94 2.49 1.67
CA PRO A 40 7.56 1.89 0.50
C PRO A 40 7.30 0.39 0.47
N THR A 41 7.11 -0.15 -0.72
CA THR A 41 7.39 -1.58 -0.95
C THR A 41 8.88 -1.77 -1.17
N LEU A 42 9.41 -2.93 -0.80
CA LEU A 42 10.86 -3.17 -0.72
C LEU A 42 11.25 -4.48 -1.42
N THR A 43 12.53 -4.61 -1.76
CA THR A 43 13.11 -5.89 -2.24
C THR A 43 13.26 -6.93 -1.13
N GLY A 44 13.37 -6.50 0.13
CA GLY A 44 13.63 -7.35 1.30
C GLY A 44 13.26 -6.68 2.63
N GLN A 45 13.79 -7.20 3.74
CA GLN A 45 13.61 -6.65 5.12
C GLN A 45 14.91 -6.17 5.76
N ASP A 46 16.02 -6.42 5.08
CA ASP A 46 17.38 -6.07 5.43
C ASP A 46 17.66 -4.58 5.21
N ASP A 47 18.73 -4.08 5.84
CA ASP A 47 19.10 -2.66 5.78
C ASP A 47 19.50 -2.20 4.36
N ASP A 48 19.89 -3.14 3.50
CA ASP A 48 20.23 -2.90 2.09
C ASP A 48 19.00 -3.00 1.16
N ALA A 49 17.78 -3.18 1.72
CA ALA A 49 16.58 -3.33 0.92
C ALA A 49 16.25 -2.04 0.14
N GLU A 50 16.12 -2.18 -1.18
CA GLU A 50 15.78 -1.09 -2.07
C GLU A 50 14.26 -0.92 -2.16
N SER A 51 13.82 0.32 -2.33
CA SER A 51 12.43 0.61 -2.65
C SER A 51 12.04 0.07 -4.03
N THR A 52 10.87 -0.56 -4.09
CA THR A 52 10.24 -1.04 -5.33
C THR A 52 8.93 -0.32 -5.64
N GLY A 53 8.49 0.60 -4.77
CA GLY A 53 7.26 1.35 -4.95
C GLY A 53 6.88 2.18 -3.73
N SER A 54 5.73 2.83 -3.80
CA SER A 54 5.14 3.59 -2.70
C SER A 54 3.63 3.34 -2.63
N MET A 55 3.16 2.84 -1.48
CA MET A 55 1.77 2.52 -1.23
C MET A 55 1.17 3.47 -0.20
N HIS A 56 -0.03 3.96 -0.47
CA HIS A 56 -0.79 4.85 0.39
C HIS A 56 -2.25 4.40 0.47
N ILE A 57 -2.84 4.56 1.65
CA ILE A 57 -4.28 4.56 1.87
C ILE A 57 -4.62 5.92 2.47
N VAL A 58 -5.55 6.65 1.87
CA VAL A 58 -5.83 8.06 2.21
C VAL A 58 -7.32 8.38 2.11
N GLY A 59 -7.84 9.15 3.08
CA GLY A 59 -9.18 9.71 3.08
C GLY A 59 -9.27 11.03 2.31
N LEU A 60 -9.98 11.07 1.19
CA LEU A 60 -10.11 12.26 0.33
C LEU A 60 -11.59 12.60 0.05
N PRO A 61 -11.91 13.86 -0.31
CA PRO A 61 -13.30 14.28 -0.51
C PRO A 61 -13.96 13.58 -1.70
N ASP A 62 -13.22 13.39 -2.80
CA ASP A 62 -13.75 12.87 -4.06
C ASP A 62 -12.65 12.24 -4.96
N VAL A 63 -13.07 11.75 -6.12
CA VAL A 63 -12.21 11.11 -7.12
C VAL A 63 -11.22 12.10 -7.76
N GLU A 64 -11.58 13.37 -7.91
CA GLU A 64 -10.66 14.37 -8.47
C GLU A 64 -9.49 14.61 -7.51
N ALA A 65 -9.76 14.73 -6.21
CA ALA A 65 -8.74 14.80 -5.17
C ALA A 65 -7.88 13.53 -5.14
N ALA A 66 -8.47 12.35 -5.34
CA ALA A 66 -7.71 11.09 -5.42
C ALA A 66 -6.79 11.03 -6.65
N ARG A 67 -7.24 11.55 -7.81
CA ARG A 67 -6.39 11.68 -8.99
C ARG A 67 -5.26 12.69 -8.76
N ALA A 68 -5.54 13.82 -8.12
CA ALA A 68 -4.50 14.78 -7.76
C ALA A 68 -3.47 14.17 -6.81
N PHE A 69 -3.90 13.44 -5.77
CA PHE A 69 -3.00 12.71 -4.88
C PHE A 69 -2.10 11.71 -5.62
N ALA A 70 -2.67 10.95 -6.56
CA ALA A 70 -1.96 9.92 -7.29
C ALA A 70 -1.00 10.43 -8.38
N PHE A 71 -1.35 11.56 -9.04
CA PHE A 71 -0.68 12.01 -10.26
C PHE A 71 -0.02 13.39 -10.15
N GLU A 72 -0.27 14.17 -9.10
CA GLU A 72 0.48 15.40 -8.83
C GLU A 72 1.65 15.18 -7.86
N GLU A 73 1.85 13.95 -7.38
CA GLU A 73 2.94 13.63 -6.46
C GLU A 73 4.31 13.58 -7.16
N PRO A 74 5.40 14.02 -6.50
CA PRO A 74 6.71 14.20 -7.14
C PRO A 74 7.30 12.96 -7.81
N TYR A 75 7.10 11.75 -7.27
CA TYR A 75 7.61 10.53 -7.91
C TYR A 75 6.89 10.22 -9.21
N TYR A 76 5.57 10.44 -9.30
CA TYR A 76 4.86 10.27 -10.55
C TYR A 76 5.31 11.33 -11.58
N LYS A 77 5.30 12.61 -11.19
CA LYS A 77 5.69 13.72 -12.09
C LYS A 77 7.13 13.64 -12.56
N GLY A 78 8.01 13.12 -11.69
CA GLY A 78 9.42 12.90 -11.98
C GLY A 78 9.71 11.66 -12.82
N GLY A 79 8.72 10.81 -13.09
CA GLY A 79 8.90 9.57 -13.87
C GLY A 79 9.57 8.43 -13.09
N VAL A 80 9.49 8.45 -11.76
CA VAL A 80 9.96 7.36 -10.90
C VAL A 80 9.01 6.18 -10.94
N PHE A 81 7.71 6.39 -11.14
CA PHE A 81 6.76 5.29 -11.25
C PHE A 81 6.58 4.80 -12.68
N GLU A 82 6.71 3.49 -12.87
CA GLU A 82 6.33 2.80 -14.11
C GLU A 82 4.81 2.73 -14.24
N SER A 83 4.12 2.49 -13.13
CA SER A 83 2.66 2.38 -13.09
C SER A 83 2.10 2.88 -11.77
N VAL A 84 0.87 3.39 -11.81
CA VAL A 84 0.11 3.79 -10.63
C VAL A 84 -1.24 3.09 -10.64
N GLN A 85 -1.53 2.38 -9.56
CA GLN A 85 -2.84 1.80 -9.30
C GLN A 85 -3.62 2.72 -8.38
N LEU A 86 -4.85 3.06 -8.76
CA LEU A 86 -5.75 3.90 -7.99
C LEU A 86 -7.13 3.22 -7.89
N TYR A 87 -7.53 2.91 -6.66
CA TYR A 87 -8.81 2.27 -6.36
C TYR A 87 -9.54 3.04 -5.25
N ARG A 88 -10.87 2.99 -5.26
CA ARG A 88 -11.63 3.27 -4.03
C ARG A 88 -11.31 2.17 -3.02
N PHE A 89 -11.23 2.54 -1.76
CA PHE A 89 -10.94 1.63 -0.67
C PHE A 89 -12.10 1.63 0.33
N HIS A 90 -12.42 0.45 0.85
CA HIS A 90 -13.31 0.31 1.98
C HIS A 90 -12.57 -0.36 3.14
N ASN A 91 -12.12 0.45 4.09
CA ASN A 91 -11.38 -0.01 5.26
C ASN A 91 -12.27 -0.85 6.17
N THR A 92 -12.09 -2.16 6.12
CA THR A 92 -12.90 -3.13 6.86
C THR A 92 -12.51 -3.18 8.33
N LEU A 93 -11.25 -2.89 8.68
CA LEU A 93 -10.81 -2.86 10.07
C LEU A 93 -11.16 -1.56 10.79
N GLY A 94 -11.40 -0.48 10.04
CA GLY A 94 -11.67 0.86 10.60
C GLY A 94 -10.50 1.42 11.42
N ARG A 95 -9.27 0.96 11.13
CA ARG A 95 -8.03 1.36 11.81
C ARG A 95 -7.06 1.98 10.81
N THR A 96 -6.10 2.72 11.34
CA THR A 96 -4.94 3.25 10.63
C THR A 96 -3.70 2.43 10.96
N MET A 97 -2.63 2.63 10.20
CA MET A 97 -1.34 1.99 10.46
C MET A 97 -0.76 2.36 11.84
N TRP A 98 -1.14 3.53 12.38
CA TRP A 98 -0.67 4.01 13.69
C TRP A 98 -1.41 3.35 14.87
N ASP A 99 -2.58 2.75 14.63
CA ASP A 99 -3.33 2.00 15.65
C ASP A 99 -2.74 0.60 15.88
N PHE A 100 -1.80 0.16 15.04
CA PHE A 100 -1.12 -1.13 15.18
C PHE A 100 0.03 -1.04 16.19
N THR A 101 -0.16 -1.63 17.36
CA THR A 101 0.81 -1.61 18.46
C THR A 101 1.38 -2.99 18.82
N ASP A 102 0.89 -4.06 18.18
CA ASP A 102 1.18 -5.46 18.53
C ASP A 102 2.34 -6.03 17.71
N ALA A 103 3.36 -5.22 17.43
CA ALA A 103 4.50 -5.63 16.62
C ALA A 103 5.25 -6.81 17.26
N VAL A 104 5.63 -7.80 16.46
CA VAL A 104 6.39 -8.97 16.93
C VAL A 104 7.84 -8.90 16.47
N ASP A 105 8.77 -9.14 17.41
CA ASP A 105 10.20 -9.20 17.11
C ASP A 105 10.49 -10.21 15.98
N ASN A 106 11.32 -9.79 15.02
CA ASN A 106 11.72 -10.54 13.82
C ASN A 106 10.59 -10.84 12.82
N TYR A 107 9.40 -10.27 12.97
CA TYR A 107 8.40 -10.31 11.92
C TYR A 107 8.66 -9.17 10.93
N GLY A 108 8.46 -9.47 9.65
CA GLY A 108 8.42 -8.43 8.65
C GLY A 108 7.01 -7.96 8.37
N ARG A 109 6.93 -6.88 7.60
CA ARG A 109 5.68 -6.28 7.15
C ARG A 109 5.51 -6.48 5.65
N TYR A 110 4.27 -6.68 5.25
CA TYR A 110 3.92 -7.06 3.89
C TYR A 110 2.71 -6.30 3.41
N LEU A 111 2.73 -5.95 2.12
CA LEU A 111 1.56 -5.59 1.34
C LEU A 111 1.13 -6.84 0.56
N LEU A 112 -0.13 -7.24 0.76
CA LEU A 112 -0.79 -8.32 0.04
C LEU A 112 -1.87 -7.73 -0.86
N LEU A 113 -1.87 -8.11 -2.14
CA LEU A 113 -2.87 -7.67 -3.10
C LEU A 113 -3.48 -8.86 -3.84
N THR A 114 -4.80 -8.86 -3.95
CA THR A 114 -5.55 -9.75 -4.85
C THR A 114 -6.47 -8.90 -5.70
N LEU A 115 -6.46 -9.13 -7.01
CA LEU A 115 -7.40 -8.50 -7.95
C LEU A 115 -8.32 -9.59 -8.50
N ASP A 116 -9.15 -10.14 -7.63
CA ASP A 116 -10.16 -11.12 -8.00
C ASP A 116 -11.52 -10.80 -7.36
N GLU A 117 -12.57 -11.36 -7.95
CA GLU A 117 -13.93 -11.26 -7.41
C GLU A 117 -14.15 -12.23 -6.24
N SER A 118 -13.14 -13.02 -5.85
CA SER A 118 -13.30 -14.08 -4.88
C SER A 118 -13.61 -13.53 -3.48
N THR A 119 -14.43 -14.27 -2.76
CA THR A 119 -15.03 -13.82 -1.51
C THR A 119 -14.26 -14.09 -0.22
N PRO A 120 -13.15 -14.86 -0.12
CA PRO A 120 -12.58 -15.16 1.18
C PRO A 120 -11.98 -13.89 1.80
N ALA A 121 -12.67 -13.35 2.81
CA ALA A 121 -12.10 -12.34 3.68
C ALA A 121 -10.76 -12.87 4.22
N PRO A 122 -9.77 -11.99 4.46
CA PRO A 122 -8.53 -12.40 5.07
C PRO A 122 -8.81 -13.08 6.41
N THR A 123 -7.96 -14.04 6.75
CA THR A 123 -8.06 -14.77 8.01
C THR A 123 -7.92 -13.76 9.16
N PRO A 124 -8.91 -13.63 10.07
CA PRO A 124 -8.80 -12.72 11.20
C PRO A 124 -7.52 -13.00 11.99
N SER A 125 -6.68 -11.97 12.14
CA SER A 125 -5.38 -12.09 12.78
C SER A 125 -5.04 -10.78 13.48
N LYS A 126 -4.41 -10.88 14.65
CA LYS A 126 -3.86 -9.71 15.37
C LYS A 126 -2.71 -9.05 14.60
N HIS A 127 -2.16 -9.74 13.61
CA HIS A 127 -1.07 -9.24 12.78
C HIS A 127 -1.54 -8.42 11.57
N LEU A 128 -2.86 -8.25 11.38
CA LEU A 128 -3.38 -7.33 10.37
C LEU A 128 -3.21 -5.89 10.85
N ILE A 129 -2.58 -5.06 10.01
CA ILE A 129 -2.36 -3.63 10.24
C ILE A 129 -3.54 -2.85 9.67
N VAL A 130 -3.81 -3.02 8.38
CA VAL A 130 -4.97 -2.46 7.67
C VAL A 130 -5.48 -3.50 6.66
N TYR A 131 -6.78 -3.62 6.51
CA TYR A 131 -7.40 -4.48 5.50
C TYR A 131 -8.66 -3.82 4.95
N GLY A 132 -8.85 -3.90 3.64
CA GLY A 132 -10.09 -3.51 3.00
C GLY A 132 -10.26 -4.03 1.58
N ASP A 133 -11.45 -3.77 1.04
CA ASP A 133 -11.80 -4.09 -0.34
C ASP A 133 -11.31 -2.99 -1.28
N LEU A 134 -10.78 -3.40 -2.43
CA LEU A 134 -10.46 -2.54 -3.56
C LEU A 134 -11.68 -2.47 -4.48
N LEU A 135 -12.21 -1.27 -4.67
CA LEU A 135 -13.37 -1.01 -5.51
C LEU A 135 -12.95 -0.23 -6.75
N ALA A 136 -13.69 -0.41 -7.84
CA ALA A 136 -13.57 0.44 -9.01
C ALA A 136 -13.72 1.92 -8.63
N ILE A 137 -13.03 2.81 -9.33
CA ILE A 137 -13.01 4.23 -8.97
C ILE A 137 -14.36 4.91 -9.21
N ASP A 138 -15.08 4.50 -10.27
CA ASP A 138 -16.33 5.10 -10.74
C ASP A 138 -17.59 4.31 -10.35
N THR A 139 -17.44 3.12 -9.74
CA THR A 139 -18.56 2.25 -9.36
C THR A 139 -18.30 1.58 -8.01
N ASP A 140 -19.32 1.00 -7.38
CA ASP A 140 -19.16 0.22 -6.14
C ASP A 140 -18.79 -1.25 -6.41
N VAL A 141 -18.32 -1.58 -7.62
CA VAL A 141 -17.89 -2.94 -7.96
C VAL A 141 -16.57 -3.25 -7.25
N ARG A 142 -16.55 -4.33 -6.47
CA ARG A 142 -15.32 -4.87 -5.87
C ARG A 142 -14.45 -5.51 -6.93
N LEU A 143 -13.20 -5.07 -7.01
CA LEU A 143 -12.17 -5.58 -7.90
C LEU A 143 -11.15 -6.48 -7.19
N GLY A 144 -11.06 -6.37 -5.86
CA GLY A 144 -10.04 -7.10 -5.12
C GLY A 144 -9.96 -6.70 -3.65
N ARG A 145 -8.80 -6.98 -3.04
CA ARG A 145 -8.48 -6.66 -1.64
C ARG A 145 -7.03 -6.26 -1.49
N ALA A 146 -6.79 -5.38 -0.52
CA ALA A 146 -5.46 -5.04 -0.04
C ALA A 146 -5.35 -5.29 1.46
N VAL A 147 -4.25 -5.90 1.87
CA VAL A 147 -3.92 -6.15 3.27
C VAL A 147 -2.51 -5.66 3.54
N LEU A 148 -2.35 -4.92 4.64
CA LEU A 148 -1.08 -4.67 5.30
C LEU A 148 -1.02 -5.57 6.52
N ALA A 149 0.03 -6.36 6.67
CA ALA A 149 0.16 -7.29 7.79
C ALA A 149 1.61 -7.53 8.20
N GLU A 150 1.79 -7.97 9.45
CA GLU A 150 3.02 -8.61 9.92
C GLU A 150 2.96 -10.13 9.73
N ALA A 151 4.12 -10.73 9.42
CA ALA A 151 4.29 -12.18 9.34
C ALA A 151 5.77 -12.55 9.53
N PRO A 152 6.09 -13.79 9.96
CA PRO A 152 7.47 -14.24 10.08
C PRO A 152 8.20 -14.35 8.74
N ASP A 153 7.46 -14.65 7.67
CA ASP A 153 7.99 -14.81 6.33
C ASP A 153 6.92 -14.55 5.25
N ARG A 154 7.37 -14.49 4.00
CA ARG A 154 6.55 -14.18 2.83
C ARG A 154 5.47 -15.24 2.58
N GLU A 155 5.78 -16.51 2.87
CA GLU A 155 4.85 -17.63 2.67
C GLU A 155 3.68 -17.54 3.65
N THR A 156 3.98 -17.32 4.93
CA THR A 156 3.01 -17.10 5.99
C THR A 156 2.15 -15.86 5.70
N ALA A 157 2.76 -14.77 5.23
CA ALA A 157 2.03 -13.57 4.82
C ALA A 157 0.99 -13.87 3.74
N ALA A 158 1.36 -14.67 2.72
CA ALA A 158 0.45 -15.05 1.63
C ALA A 158 -0.80 -15.80 2.13
N THR A 159 -0.70 -16.56 3.24
CA THR A 159 -1.84 -17.28 3.83
C THR A 159 -2.88 -16.36 4.48
N LEU A 160 -2.51 -15.11 4.82
CA LEU A 160 -3.43 -14.14 5.42
C LEU A 160 -4.45 -13.62 4.40
N LEU A 161 -4.10 -13.61 3.11
CA LEU A 161 -4.99 -13.28 2.01
C LEU A 161 -4.93 -14.41 0.97
N PRO A 162 -5.66 -15.52 1.19
CA PRO A 162 -5.63 -16.65 0.29
C PRO A 162 -6.24 -16.28 -1.08
N ALA A 163 -5.49 -16.56 -2.14
CA ALA A 163 -5.88 -16.30 -3.51
C ALA A 163 -6.99 -17.25 -4.01
N GLY A 164 -7.83 -16.75 -4.91
CA GLY A 164 -8.65 -17.61 -5.76
C GLY A 164 -7.80 -18.46 -6.71
N ALA A 165 -8.35 -19.58 -7.19
CA ALA A 165 -7.61 -20.57 -8.00
C ALA A 165 -6.92 -20.03 -9.27
N ASN A 166 -7.31 -18.86 -9.76
CA ASN A 166 -6.84 -18.28 -11.02
C ASN A 166 -6.08 -16.95 -10.87
N THR A 167 -6.01 -16.37 -9.66
CA THR A 167 -5.37 -15.07 -9.43
C THR A 167 -4.54 -15.12 -8.15
N PRO A 168 -3.22 -15.36 -8.24
CA PRO A 168 -2.37 -15.47 -7.06
C PRO A 168 -2.27 -14.13 -6.32
N THR A 169 -2.10 -14.20 -5.01
CA THR A 169 -1.86 -13.04 -4.16
C THR A 169 -0.48 -12.48 -4.46
N GLU A 170 -0.41 -11.22 -4.86
CA GLU A 170 0.86 -10.51 -4.88
C GLU A 170 1.30 -10.22 -3.45
N VAL A 171 2.55 -10.56 -3.13
CA VAL A 171 3.14 -10.32 -1.81
C VAL A 171 4.42 -9.53 -1.97
N HIS A 172 4.41 -8.31 -1.42
CA HIS A 172 5.52 -7.36 -1.43
C HIS A 172 5.98 -7.13 0.00
N HIS A 173 7.30 -7.08 0.23
CA HIS A 173 7.80 -6.50 1.47
C HIS A 173 7.36 -5.04 1.55
N TRP A 174 6.97 -4.59 2.73
CA TRP A 174 6.49 -3.24 2.98
C TRP A 174 6.96 -2.78 4.36
N SER A 175 7.07 -1.48 4.58
CA SER A 175 7.37 -0.94 5.91
C SER A 175 6.58 0.33 6.19
N PHE A 176 6.41 0.70 7.47
CA PHE A 176 5.79 1.98 7.83
C PHE A 176 6.57 3.14 7.22
N GLY A 177 5.91 3.89 6.34
CA GLY A 177 6.44 5.10 5.75
C GLY A 177 6.44 6.27 6.72
N GLY A 178 7.26 7.26 6.42
CA GLY A 178 7.46 8.44 7.26
C GLY A 178 8.71 9.18 6.80
N ARG A 179 8.91 10.41 7.27
CA ARG A 179 10.22 11.03 7.20
C ARG A 179 11.19 10.27 8.11
N ARG A 180 12.39 10.00 7.62
CA ARG A 180 13.46 9.33 8.36
C ARG A 180 14.78 10.02 8.07
#